data_AF-A0A2W5Z4J0-F1
#
_entry.id   AF-A0A2W5Z4J0-F1
#
_cell.length_a   1.000
_cell.length_b   1.000
_cell.length_c   1.000
_cell.angle_alpha   90.00
_cell.angle_beta   90.00
_cell.angle_gamma   90.00
#
_symmetry.space_group_name_H-M   'P 1'
#
loop_
_entity.id
_entity.type
_entity.pdbx_description
1 polymer ?
#
loop_
_entity_poly.entity_id
_entity_poly.type
_entity_poly.pdbx_seq_one_letter_code
_entity_poly.pdbx_strand_id
1 'polypeptide(L)'
;MPAWEQGLKALRRNDLHMRAVQRFRVLAPFVAEETAEPITDVLPMGALQNVFRAQLVDDRSRVLGLHSVGDSYCHTNPLFAWGLCLGIDYGFELGRIVDEYPSDPEAQLLAFARLTAVEAEQCYRAVADEDRDRSLCWRGEQSEGAWLGRTFADFVRQCALPTVSLDREVAREVIRRANLLDLPDSLSHNRKIVGRITSLQAEVSPAAPGSVPSRDELLQLLGPRA
;
A
#
# COMPACT_ATOMS: atom_id res chain seq x y z
N MET A 1 -9.46 6.90 1.59
CA MET A 1 -9.72 8.35 1.73
C MET A 1 -9.29 8.81 3.10
N PRO A 2 -8.84 10.06 3.28
CA PRO A 2 -8.34 10.52 4.57
C PRO A 2 -9.47 10.51 5.63
N ALA A 3 -9.25 9.86 6.76
CA ALA A 3 -10.28 9.68 7.80
C ALA A 3 -10.77 11.01 8.43
N TRP A 4 -9.95 12.07 8.34
CA TRP A 4 -10.26 13.40 8.82
C TRP A 4 -11.25 14.16 7.90
N GLU A 5 -11.35 13.79 6.63
CA GLU A 5 -12.18 14.48 5.66
C GLU A 5 -13.64 14.01 5.74
N GLN A 6 -14.41 14.69 6.57
CA GLN A 6 -15.78 14.27 6.88
C GLN A 6 -16.74 14.34 5.69
N GLY A 7 -16.54 15.27 4.74
CA GLY A 7 -17.42 15.39 3.57
C GLY A 7 -17.44 14.12 2.72
N LEU A 8 -16.32 13.42 2.67
CA LEU A 8 -16.16 12.19 1.90
C LEU A 8 -16.88 10.98 2.51
N LYS A 9 -17.35 11.06 3.77
CA LYS A 9 -18.20 10.01 4.36
C LYS A 9 -19.53 9.83 3.62
N ALA A 10 -19.95 10.83 2.83
CA ALA A 10 -21.13 10.73 1.98
C ALA A 10 -21.01 9.62 0.91
N LEU A 11 -19.78 9.19 0.56
CA LEU A 11 -19.52 8.09 -0.37
C LEU A 11 -19.96 6.71 0.12
N ARG A 12 -20.46 6.59 1.36
CA ARG A 12 -21.17 5.39 1.81
C ARG A 12 -22.55 5.20 1.16
N ARG A 13 -23.05 6.24 0.47
CA ARG A 13 -24.32 6.19 -0.26
C ARG A 13 -24.08 5.75 -1.69
N ASN A 14 -24.86 4.79 -2.17
CA ASN A 14 -24.70 4.20 -3.51
C ASN A 14 -24.71 5.24 -4.63
N ASP A 15 -25.68 6.16 -4.62
CA ASP A 15 -25.83 7.20 -5.64
C ASP A 15 -24.60 8.11 -5.74
N LEU A 16 -24.10 8.55 -4.59
CA LEU A 16 -22.94 9.44 -4.50
C LEU A 16 -21.64 8.71 -4.81
N HIS A 17 -21.51 7.45 -4.38
CA HIS A 17 -20.39 6.60 -4.72
C HIS A 17 -20.27 6.40 -6.23
N MET A 18 -21.34 5.98 -6.89
CA MET A 18 -21.33 5.73 -8.33
C MET A 18 -21.03 7.00 -9.12
N ARG A 19 -21.64 8.13 -8.74
CA ARG A 19 -21.32 9.44 -9.34
C ARG A 19 -19.84 9.79 -9.19
N ALA A 20 -19.23 9.50 -8.04
CA ALA A 20 -17.81 9.78 -7.81
C ALA A 20 -16.91 8.85 -8.63
N VAL A 21 -17.19 7.54 -8.65
CA VAL A 21 -16.40 6.55 -9.40
C VAL A 21 -16.46 6.84 -10.91
N GLN A 22 -17.62 7.24 -11.43
CA GLN A 22 -17.78 7.65 -12.84
C GLN A 22 -16.95 8.89 -13.23
N ARG A 23 -16.45 9.68 -12.27
CA ARG A 23 -15.51 10.78 -12.55
C ARG A 23 -14.08 10.33 -12.79
N PHE A 24 -13.71 9.12 -12.38
CA PHE A 24 -12.39 8.56 -12.67
C PHE A 24 -12.41 8.04 -14.11
N ARG A 25 -11.69 8.70 -15.01
CA ARG A 25 -11.73 8.39 -16.46
C ARG A 25 -11.40 6.92 -16.75
N VAL A 26 -10.49 6.33 -15.98
CA VAL A 26 -10.06 4.93 -16.12
C VAL A 26 -11.14 3.95 -15.62
N LEU A 27 -11.94 4.34 -14.63
CA LEU A 27 -12.95 3.45 -14.03
C LEU A 27 -14.32 3.59 -14.71
N ALA A 28 -14.64 4.76 -15.27
CA ALA A 28 -15.95 5.06 -15.84
C ALA A 28 -16.48 3.97 -16.82
N PRO A 29 -15.69 3.40 -17.74
CA PRO A 29 -16.17 2.35 -18.64
C PRO A 29 -16.57 1.05 -17.93
N PHE A 30 -15.95 0.75 -16.78
CA PHE A 30 -16.16 -0.47 -16.01
C PHE A 30 -17.36 -0.39 -15.06
N VAL A 31 -17.86 0.83 -14.80
CA VAL A 31 -18.99 1.08 -13.89
C VAL A 31 -20.19 1.72 -14.59
N ALA A 32 -20.18 1.73 -15.92
CA ALA A 32 -21.33 2.14 -16.72
C ALA A 32 -22.47 1.14 -16.53
N GLU A 33 -23.72 1.63 -16.52
CA GLU A 33 -24.91 0.81 -16.26
C GLU A 33 -25.06 -0.30 -17.32
N GLU A 34 -24.59 -0.06 -18.54
CA GLU A 34 -24.60 -1.04 -19.63
C GLU A 34 -23.50 -2.11 -19.48
N THR A 35 -22.50 -1.89 -18.62
CA THR A 35 -21.35 -2.78 -18.43
C THR A 35 -21.50 -3.64 -17.18
N ALA A 36 -21.99 -3.08 -16.07
CA ALA A 36 -22.02 -3.77 -14.78
C ALA A 36 -23.18 -3.31 -13.90
N GLU A 37 -23.76 -4.27 -13.17
CA GLU A 37 -24.72 -4.00 -12.08
C GLU A 37 -24.09 -4.33 -10.71
N PRO A 38 -24.31 -3.53 -9.67
CA PRO A 38 -23.82 -3.82 -8.33
C PRO A 38 -24.48 -5.09 -7.74
N ILE A 39 -23.66 -5.98 -7.16
CA ILE A 39 -24.15 -7.18 -6.46
C ILE A 39 -24.65 -6.82 -5.04
N THR A 40 -24.10 -5.78 -4.43
CA THR A 40 -24.46 -5.29 -3.10
C THR A 40 -24.48 -3.77 -3.06
N ASP A 41 -25.00 -3.21 -1.96
CA ASP A 41 -24.74 -1.83 -1.57
C ASP A 41 -23.24 -1.55 -1.37
N VAL A 42 -22.88 -0.27 -1.36
CA VAL A 42 -21.50 0.16 -1.10
C VAL A 42 -21.07 -0.26 0.30
N LEU A 43 -19.97 -1.00 0.38
CA LEU A 43 -19.31 -1.39 1.61
C LEU A 43 -18.10 -0.45 1.84
N PRO A 44 -18.26 0.64 2.61
CA PRO A 44 -17.19 1.62 2.76
C PRO A 44 -16.03 1.04 3.58
N MET A 45 -14.84 1.08 2.99
CA MET A 45 -13.59 0.79 3.68
C MET A 45 -12.89 2.10 4.04
N GLY A 46 -12.78 2.40 5.34
CA GLY A 46 -12.22 3.65 5.84
C GLY A 46 -11.50 3.48 7.17
N ALA A 47 -10.78 4.51 7.59
CA ALA A 47 -9.99 4.52 8.83
C ALA A 47 -9.01 3.33 8.95
N LEU A 48 -8.43 2.92 7.83
CA LEU A 48 -7.39 1.89 7.78
C LEU A 48 -6.18 2.35 8.59
N GLN A 49 -5.62 1.44 9.38
CA GLN A 49 -4.47 1.71 10.25
C GLN A 49 -3.37 0.71 9.94
N ASN A 50 -2.20 1.19 9.50
CA ASN A 50 -1.04 0.31 9.42
C ASN A 50 -0.55 -0.02 10.84
N VAL A 51 -0.33 -1.30 11.13
CA VAL A 51 0.13 -1.77 12.43
C VAL A 51 1.23 -2.79 12.22
N PHE A 52 2.33 -2.64 12.95
CA PHE A 52 3.38 -3.64 13.06
C PHE A 52 3.66 -3.91 14.54
N ARG A 53 3.70 -5.18 14.91
CA ARG A 53 4.00 -5.63 16.27
C ARG A 53 5.20 -6.56 16.23
N ALA A 54 6.36 -6.08 16.67
CA ALA A 54 7.54 -6.94 16.76
C ALA A 54 7.25 -8.16 17.66
N GLN A 55 7.67 -9.35 17.21
CA GLN A 55 7.53 -10.59 17.99
C GLN A 55 8.42 -10.57 19.25
N LEU A 56 9.58 -9.91 19.14
CA LEU A 56 10.57 -9.77 20.19
C LEU A 56 10.68 -8.31 20.62
N VAL A 57 10.84 -8.10 21.91
CA VAL A 57 11.21 -6.80 22.51
C VAL A 57 12.48 -7.04 23.30
N ASP A 58 13.54 -6.27 23.02
CA ASP A 58 14.87 -6.46 23.61
C ASP A 58 15.39 -7.91 23.43
N ASP A 59 15.22 -8.45 22.22
CA ASP A 59 15.59 -9.82 21.83
C ASP A 59 14.90 -10.94 22.62
N ARG A 60 13.78 -10.66 23.30
CA ARG A 60 13.04 -11.64 24.10
C ARG A 60 11.53 -11.60 23.84
N SER A 61 10.88 -12.73 24.07
CA SER A 61 9.42 -12.78 24.18
C SER A 61 8.93 -12.30 25.53
N ARG A 62 7.71 -11.77 25.54
CA ARG A 62 6.93 -11.60 26.77
C ARG A 62 6.05 -12.80 27.10
N VAL A 63 5.74 -13.65 26.11
CA VAL A 63 4.86 -14.82 26.25
C VAL A 63 5.39 -15.96 25.37
N LEU A 64 5.59 -17.14 25.95
CA LEU A 64 5.97 -18.35 25.20
C LEU A 64 4.73 -19.10 24.72
N GLY A 65 4.84 -19.77 23.56
CA GLY A 65 3.75 -20.55 22.98
C GLY A 65 2.63 -19.73 22.33
N LEU A 66 2.80 -18.41 22.21
CA LEU A 66 1.90 -17.52 21.48
C LEU A 66 2.64 -16.91 20.29
N HIS A 67 2.13 -17.16 19.08
CA HIS A 67 2.67 -16.63 17.83
C HIS A 67 1.65 -15.70 17.18
N SER A 68 2.06 -14.46 16.85
CA SER A 68 1.21 -13.54 16.09
C SER A 68 1.40 -13.77 14.60
N VAL A 69 0.32 -13.92 13.82
CA VAL A 69 0.37 -14.15 12.36
C VAL A 69 -0.71 -13.32 11.68
N GLY A 70 -0.47 -12.94 10.41
CA GLY A 70 -1.40 -12.10 9.64
C GLY A 70 -1.61 -10.74 10.31
N ASP A 71 -2.86 -10.29 10.35
CA ASP A 71 -3.23 -8.96 10.87
C ASP A 71 -2.86 -8.76 12.34
N SER A 72 -2.74 -9.82 13.16
CA SER A 72 -2.31 -9.68 14.55
C SER A 72 -0.82 -9.33 14.67
N TYR A 73 -0.04 -9.58 13.61
CA TYR A 73 1.39 -9.32 13.54
C TYR A 73 1.72 -8.07 12.73
N CYS A 74 1.29 -8.04 11.47
CA CYS A 74 1.51 -6.94 10.55
C CYS A 74 0.25 -6.74 9.70
N HIS A 75 -0.37 -5.59 9.84
CA HIS A 75 -1.51 -5.17 9.03
C HIS A 75 -1.11 -3.91 8.26
N THR A 76 -1.29 -3.94 6.94
CA THR A 76 -1.09 -2.80 6.07
C THR A 76 -2.40 -2.46 5.38
N ASN A 77 -2.57 -1.21 4.96
CA ASN A 77 -3.64 -0.86 4.04
C ASN A 77 -3.56 -1.77 2.77
N PRO A 78 -4.66 -1.90 2.00
CA PRO A 78 -4.73 -2.88 0.93
C PRO A 78 -4.09 -2.40 -0.37
N LEU A 79 -3.37 -1.27 -0.41
CA LEU A 79 -2.85 -0.67 -1.64
C LEU A 79 -2.01 -1.65 -2.47
N PHE A 80 -1.16 -2.44 -1.82
CA PHE A 80 -0.32 -3.44 -2.48
C PHE A 80 -0.77 -4.88 -2.22
N ALA A 81 -1.87 -5.08 -1.49
CA ALA A 81 -2.37 -6.38 -1.05
C ALA A 81 -1.35 -7.26 -0.27
N TRP A 82 -0.27 -6.68 0.26
CA TRP A 82 0.80 -7.43 0.93
C TRP A 82 0.33 -8.18 2.18
N GLY A 83 -0.63 -7.65 2.95
CA GLY A 83 -1.12 -8.32 4.16
C GLY A 83 -1.62 -9.75 3.93
N LEU A 84 -2.24 -10.03 2.77
CA LEU A 84 -2.65 -11.38 2.40
C LEU A 84 -1.43 -12.29 2.12
N CYS A 85 -0.45 -11.79 1.37
CA CYS A 85 0.78 -12.52 1.07
C CYS A 85 1.52 -12.88 2.37
N LEU A 86 1.73 -11.90 3.24
CA LEU A 86 2.39 -12.09 4.54
C LEU A 86 1.63 -13.09 5.42
N GLY A 87 0.30 -12.97 5.50
CA GLY A 87 -0.51 -13.87 6.31
C GLY A 87 -0.45 -15.33 5.86
N ILE A 88 -0.50 -15.58 4.55
CA ILE A 88 -0.41 -16.93 3.99
C ILE A 88 0.99 -17.50 4.19
N ASP A 89 2.02 -16.77 3.78
CA ASP A 89 3.41 -17.24 3.82
C ASP A 89 3.85 -17.55 5.26
N TYR A 90 3.65 -16.60 6.16
CA TYR A 90 4.03 -16.76 7.57
C TYR A 90 3.22 -17.84 8.28
N GLY A 91 1.98 -18.10 7.85
CA GLY A 91 1.18 -19.20 8.37
C GLY A 91 1.79 -20.57 8.04
N PHE A 92 2.24 -20.76 6.80
CA PHE A 92 2.91 -22.00 6.39
C PHE A 92 4.27 -22.17 7.07
N GLU A 93 5.05 -21.09 7.15
CA GLU A 93 6.37 -21.14 7.79
C GLU A 93 6.28 -21.40 9.29
N LEU A 94 5.28 -20.82 9.98
CA LEU A 94 5.04 -21.14 11.38
C LEU A 94 4.72 -22.63 11.58
N GLY A 95 3.92 -23.23 10.69
CA GLY A 95 3.64 -24.66 10.72
C GLY A 95 4.92 -25.51 10.65
N ARG A 96 5.82 -25.18 9.72
CA ARG A 96 7.12 -25.86 9.58
C ARG A 96 7.99 -25.70 10.83
N ILE A 97 8.03 -24.49 11.40
CA ILE A 97 8.80 -24.19 12.60
C ILE A 97 8.26 -24.97 13.82
N VAL A 98 6.93 -25.08 13.96
CA VAL A 98 6.33 -25.88 15.03
C VAL A 98 6.69 -27.36 14.90
N ASP A 99 6.69 -27.90 13.67
CA ASP A 99 7.10 -29.28 13.41
C ASP A 99 8.60 -29.51 13.67
N GLU A 100 9.45 -28.53 13.38
CA GLU A 100 10.91 -28.60 13.63
C GLU A 100 11.24 -28.52 15.13
N TYR A 101 10.49 -27.74 15.90
CA TYR A 101 10.73 -27.49 17.33
C TYR A 101 9.51 -27.89 18.20
N PRO A 102 9.06 -29.15 18.22
CA PRO A 102 7.75 -29.55 18.76
C PRO A 102 7.57 -29.30 20.27
N SER A 103 8.65 -29.25 21.03
CA SER A 103 8.63 -29.07 22.49
C SER A 103 9.44 -27.86 22.96
N ASP A 104 9.84 -26.97 22.05
CA ASP A 104 10.68 -25.82 22.36
C ASP A 104 10.02 -24.50 21.88
N PRO A 105 9.09 -23.95 22.67
CA PRO A 105 8.37 -22.72 22.29
C PRO A 105 9.28 -21.49 22.20
N GLU A 106 10.46 -21.51 22.83
CA GLU A 106 11.44 -20.43 22.72
C GLU A 106 12.16 -20.51 21.38
N ALA A 107 12.64 -21.70 20.99
CA ALA A 107 13.23 -21.92 19.67
C ALA A 107 12.25 -21.61 18.53
N GLN A 108 10.99 -22.04 18.66
CA GLN A 108 9.94 -21.70 17.69
C GLN A 108 9.83 -20.18 17.49
N LEU A 109 9.71 -19.42 18.59
CA LEU A 109 9.51 -17.98 18.49
C LEU A 109 10.75 -17.29 17.92
N LEU A 110 11.95 -17.67 18.35
CA LEU A 110 13.18 -17.08 17.84
C LEU A 110 13.38 -17.38 16.34
N ALA A 111 13.04 -18.59 15.90
CA ALA A 111 13.08 -18.96 14.49
C ALA A 111 12.07 -18.12 13.69
N PHE A 112 10.84 -18.03 14.15
CA PHE A 112 9.78 -17.28 13.48
C PHE A 112 10.08 -15.79 13.41
N ALA A 113 10.50 -15.18 14.53
CA ALA A 113 10.87 -13.78 14.58
C ALA A 113 12.04 -13.45 13.63
N ARG A 114 13.06 -14.31 13.57
CA ARG A 114 14.18 -14.12 12.63
C ARG A 114 13.76 -14.21 11.17
N LEU A 115 12.84 -15.11 10.86
CA LEU A 115 12.35 -15.33 9.51
C LEU A 115 11.54 -14.11 9.01
N THR A 116 10.65 -13.58 9.84
CA THR A 116 9.62 -12.63 9.37
C THR A 116 9.93 -11.17 9.65
N ALA A 117 10.79 -10.85 10.63
CA ALA A 117 10.91 -9.48 11.14
C ALA A 117 11.26 -8.44 10.08
N VAL A 118 12.26 -8.74 9.23
CA VAL A 118 12.77 -7.79 8.23
C VAL A 118 11.71 -7.47 7.20
N GLU A 119 11.06 -8.48 6.62
CA GLU A 119 10.05 -8.27 5.58
C GLU A 119 8.81 -7.57 6.14
N ALA A 120 8.27 -8.06 7.27
CA ALA A 120 7.09 -7.46 7.89
C ALA A 120 7.31 -5.99 8.26
N GLU A 121 8.48 -5.64 8.81
CA GLU A 121 8.83 -4.26 9.15
C GLU A 121 8.97 -3.39 7.89
N GLN A 122 9.66 -3.88 6.86
CA GLN A 122 9.82 -3.13 5.62
C GLN A 122 8.49 -2.91 4.89
N CYS A 123 7.61 -3.92 4.87
CA CYS A 123 6.26 -3.79 4.32
C CYS A 123 5.47 -2.72 5.08
N TYR A 124 5.46 -2.78 6.41
CA TYR A 124 4.79 -1.79 7.25
C TYR A 124 5.32 -0.38 6.98
N ARG A 125 6.64 -0.18 7.03
CA ARG A 125 7.25 1.14 6.83
C ARG A 125 6.93 1.72 5.45
N ALA A 126 7.08 0.92 4.40
CA ALA A 126 6.80 1.36 3.04
C ALA A 126 5.33 1.78 2.84
N VAL A 127 4.38 1.08 3.44
CA VAL A 127 2.95 1.44 3.35
C VAL A 127 2.61 2.62 4.25
N ALA A 128 3.18 2.69 5.45
CA ALA A 128 2.99 3.82 6.36
C ALA A 128 3.54 5.13 5.79
N ASP A 129 4.68 5.08 5.10
CA ASP A 129 5.26 6.22 4.40
C ASP A 129 4.38 6.66 3.22
N GLU A 130 3.91 5.71 2.41
CA GLU A 130 2.96 5.97 1.31
C GLU A 130 1.65 6.63 1.81
N ASP A 131 1.09 6.16 2.93
CA ASP A 131 -0.11 6.76 3.53
C ASP A 131 0.14 8.18 4.05
N ARG A 132 1.31 8.40 4.66
CA ARG A 132 1.72 9.73 5.13
C ARG A 132 1.82 10.69 3.95
N ASP A 133 2.51 10.30 2.89
CA ASP A 133 2.75 11.13 1.72
C ASP A 133 1.46 11.40 0.96
N ARG A 134 0.60 10.40 0.76
CA ARG A 134 -0.73 10.60 0.19
C ARG A 134 -1.59 11.54 1.03
N SER A 135 -1.53 11.43 2.35
CA SER A 135 -2.29 12.33 3.24
C SER A 135 -1.87 13.78 3.11
N LEU A 136 -0.57 14.05 2.84
CA LEU A 136 -0.05 15.38 2.55
C LEU A 136 -0.55 15.88 1.18
N CYS A 137 -0.51 15.03 0.13
CA CYS A 137 -1.08 15.38 -1.17
C CYS A 137 -2.57 15.75 -1.08
N TRP A 138 -3.35 15.04 -0.25
CA TRP A 138 -4.77 15.35 0.01
C TRP A 138 -4.98 16.69 0.73
N ARG A 139 -3.96 17.24 1.40
CA ARG A 139 -3.96 18.59 1.98
C ARG A 139 -3.45 19.67 1.01
N GLY A 140 -3.10 19.30 -0.22
CA GLY A 140 -2.50 20.22 -1.19
C GLY A 140 -1.00 20.40 -1.01
N GLU A 141 -0.37 19.66 -0.09
CA GLU A 141 1.08 19.69 0.12
C GLU A 141 1.74 18.77 -0.91
N GLN A 142 2.44 19.36 -1.87
CA GLN A 142 3.21 18.62 -2.88
C GLN A 142 4.70 18.65 -2.53
N SER A 143 5.41 17.59 -2.92
CA SER A 143 6.87 17.54 -2.83
C SER A 143 7.48 18.50 -3.87
N GLU A 144 8.36 19.42 -3.46
CA GLU A 144 9.07 20.38 -4.34
C GLU A 144 10.54 19.96 -4.59
N GLY A 145 11.14 20.34 -5.73
CA GLY A 145 12.58 20.19 -6.03
C GLY A 145 12.98 19.15 -7.09
N ALA A 146 14.29 19.02 -7.35
CA ALA A 146 14.90 18.21 -8.44
C ALA A 146 14.78 16.67 -8.30
N TRP A 147 14.05 16.23 -7.27
CA TRP A 147 13.37 14.96 -7.05
C TRP A 147 14.14 13.65 -6.75
N LEU A 148 13.94 13.18 -5.50
CA LEU A 148 14.03 11.79 -4.99
C LEU A 148 12.86 11.44 -4.03
N GLY A 149 11.78 12.24 -3.99
CA GLY A 149 10.61 12.04 -3.12
C GLY A 149 10.82 12.47 -1.67
N ARG A 150 9.73 12.73 -0.94
CA ARG A 150 9.79 12.98 0.51
C ARG A 150 10.25 11.73 1.27
N THR A 151 9.73 10.59 0.83
CA THR A 151 10.15 9.26 1.25
C THR A 151 10.47 8.42 0.02
N PHE A 152 11.05 7.24 0.21
CA PHE A 152 11.22 6.30 -0.90
C PHE A 152 9.89 5.76 -1.43
N ALA A 153 8.84 5.72 -0.60
CA ALA A 153 7.49 5.35 -1.06
C ALA A 153 6.93 6.41 -2.01
N ASP A 154 7.12 7.69 -1.68
CA ASP A 154 6.84 8.80 -2.59
C ASP A 154 7.58 8.58 -3.92
N PHE A 155 8.87 8.22 -3.84
CA PHE A 155 9.70 7.92 -5.01
C PHE A 155 9.15 6.84 -5.92
N VAL A 156 8.75 5.73 -5.32
CA VAL A 156 8.13 4.66 -6.07
C VAL A 156 6.86 5.14 -6.77
N ARG A 157 6.00 5.88 -6.06
CA ARG A 157 4.70 6.33 -6.60
C ARG A 157 4.84 7.37 -7.71
N GLN A 158 5.62 8.42 -7.49
CA GLN A 158 5.67 9.57 -8.39
C GLN A 158 6.67 9.42 -9.53
N CYS A 159 7.70 8.58 -9.36
CA CYS A 159 8.78 8.46 -10.35
C CYS A 159 8.95 7.05 -10.90
N ALA A 160 9.00 6.03 -10.03
CA ALA A 160 9.26 4.67 -10.49
C ALA A 160 8.06 4.05 -11.23
N LEU A 161 6.85 4.17 -10.69
CA LEU A 161 5.65 3.63 -11.32
C LEU A 161 5.36 4.26 -12.70
N PRO A 162 5.46 5.58 -12.90
CA PRO A 162 5.23 6.17 -14.22
C PRO A 162 6.28 5.80 -15.29
N THR A 163 7.47 5.36 -14.88
CA THR A 163 8.56 5.01 -15.81
C THR A 163 8.53 3.54 -16.26
N VAL A 164 7.66 2.69 -15.69
CA VAL A 164 7.61 1.26 -16.03
C VAL A 164 7.28 0.98 -17.49
N SER A 165 6.54 1.86 -18.18
CA SER A 165 6.22 1.68 -19.61
C SER A 165 7.36 2.10 -20.54
N LEU A 166 8.38 2.79 -20.02
CA LEU A 166 9.48 3.35 -20.81
C LEU A 166 10.70 2.43 -20.85
N ASP A 167 10.87 1.56 -19.85
CA ASP A 167 12.09 0.78 -19.68
C ASP A 167 11.83 -0.58 -19.04
N ARG A 168 12.20 -1.65 -19.76
CA ARG A 168 11.98 -3.04 -19.32
C ARG A 168 12.74 -3.40 -18.04
N GLU A 169 13.96 -2.89 -17.84
CA GLU A 169 14.72 -3.15 -16.61
C GLU A 169 14.03 -2.48 -15.42
N VAL A 170 13.58 -1.23 -15.58
CA VAL A 170 12.80 -0.51 -14.57
C VAL A 170 11.49 -1.24 -14.27
N ALA A 171 10.74 -1.61 -15.30
CA ALA A 171 9.50 -2.37 -15.16
C ALA A 171 9.70 -3.63 -14.32
N ARG A 172 10.74 -4.42 -14.62
CA ARG A 172 11.04 -5.66 -13.91
C ARG A 172 11.20 -5.42 -12.41
N GLU A 173 12.04 -4.47 -12.03
CA GLU A 173 12.41 -4.25 -10.63
C GLU A 173 11.28 -3.58 -9.84
N VAL A 174 10.58 -2.63 -10.45
CA VAL A 174 9.42 -1.97 -9.82
C VAL A 174 8.26 -2.96 -9.63
N ILE A 175 7.96 -3.79 -10.63
CA ILE A 175 6.89 -4.80 -10.54
C ILE A 175 7.25 -5.89 -9.53
N ARG A 176 8.52 -6.34 -9.49
CA ARG A 176 8.97 -7.31 -8.48
C ARG A 176 8.76 -6.79 -7.06
N ARG A 177 9.18 -5.55 -6.80
CA ARG A 177 8.91 -4.87 -5.52
C ARG A 177 7.40 -4.76 -5.24
N ALA A 178 6.61 -4.30 -6.20
CA ALA A 178 5.17 -4.09 -6.02
C ALA A 178 4.44 -5.40 -5.67
N ASN A 179 4.89 -6.53 -6.22
CA ASN A 179 4.32 -7.86 -5.97
C ASN A 179 5.04 -8.64 -4.86
N LEU A 180 5.88 -7.98 -4.06
CA LEU A 180 6.63 -8.59 -2.96
C LEU A 180 7.49 -9.81 -3.39
N LEU A 181 7.98 -9.80 -4.64
CA LEU A 181 8.98 -10.78 -5.11
C LEU A 181 10.41 -10.41 -4.70
N ASP A 182 10.59 -9.16 -4.27
CA ASP A 182 11.76 -8.63 -3.59
C ASP A 182 11.27 -7.79 -2.41
N LEU A 183 12.13 -7.67 -1.39
CA LEU A 183 11.85 -6.82 -0.24
C LEU A 183 11.51 -5.37 -0.67
N PRO A 184 10.63 -4.67 0.06
CA PRO A 184 10.22 -3.31 -0.29
C PRO A 184 11.36 -2.31 -0.46
N ASP A 185 12.48 -2.51 0.25
CA ASP A 185 13.66 -1.65 0.21
C ASP A 185 14.69 -2.06 -0.86
N SER A 186 14.50 -3.18 -1.57
CA SER A 186 15.46 -3.65 -2.59
C SER A 186 15.71 -2.63 -3.70
N LEU A 187 14.67 -1.88 -4.10
CA LEU A 187 14.79 -0.90 -5.18
C LEU A 187 15.66 0.31 -4.78
N SER A 188 15.63 0.72 -3.50
CA SER A 188 16.40 1.90 -3.03
C SER A 188 17.91 1.64 -3.10
N HIS A 189 18.31 0.38 -2.91
CA HIS A 189 19.69 -0.08 -2.99
C HIS A 189 20.18 -0.29 -4.44
N ASN A 190 19.27 -0.35 -5.42
CA ASN A 190 19.62 -0.57 -6.82
C ASN A 190 19.94 0.75 -7.53
N ARG A 191 21.14 1.30 -7.27
CA ARG A 191 21.58 2.60 -7.81
C ARG A 191 21.50 2.70 -9.34
N LYS A 192 21.72 1.59 -10.06
CA LYS A 192 21.60 1.54 -11.53
C LYS A 192 20.15 1.83 -11.94
N ILE A 193 19.19 1.17 -11.31
CA ILE A 193 17.77 1.32 -11.64
C ILE A 193 17.23 2.66 -11.16
N VAL A 194 17.60 3.12 -9.97
CA VAL A 194 17.28 4.47 -9.50
C VAL A 194 17.78 5.53 -10.49
N GLY A 195 19.02 5.41 -10.97
CA GLY A 195 19.57 6.32 -11.98
C GLY A 195 18.78 6.32 -13.29
N ARG A 196 18.34 5.14 -13.76
CA ARG A 196 17.48 5.02 -14.95
C ARG A 196 16.12 5.67 -14.75
N ILE A 197 15.48 5.43 -13.60
CA ILE A 197 14.20 6.07 -13.24
C ILE A 197 14.35 7.60 -13.27
N THR A 198 15.42 8.13 -12.66
CA THR A 198 15.69 9.57 -12.64
C THR A 198 15.93 10.14 -14.04
N SER A 199 16.70 9.47 -14.90
CA SER A 199 16.96 9.97 -16.26
C SER A 199 15.72 9.98 -17.15
N LEU A 200 14.78 9.06 -16.92
CA LEU A 200 13.55 8.94 -17.70
C LEU A 200 12.44 9.89 -17.24
N GLN A 201 12.61 10.65 -16.15
CA GLN A 201 11.54 11.50 -15.62
C GLN A 201 11.04 12.55 -16.62
N ALA A 202 11.93 13.11 -17.44
CA ALA A 202 11.53 14.10 -18.45
C ALA A 202 10.69 13.49 -19.59
N GLU A 203 10.71 12.17 -19.75
CA GLU A 203 9.96 11.43 -20.79
C GLU A 203 8.58 10.97 -20.30
N VAL A 204 8.33 11.02 -18.98
CA VAL A 204 7.03 10.66 -18.40
C VAL A 204 6.00 11.70 -18.82
N SER A 205 4.98 11.23 -19.55
CA SER A 205 3.84 12.08 -19.88
C SER A 205 3.04 12.40 -18.61
N PRO A 206 2.67 13.67 -18.37
CA PRO A 206 1.82 14.01 -17.25
C PRO A 206 0.46 13.34 -17.40
N ALA A 207 -0.19 13.04 -16.27
CA ALA A 207 -1.56 12.55 -16.30
C ALA A 207 -2.45 13.54 -17.03
N ALA A 208 -3.32 13.04 -17.91
CA ALA A 208 -4.26 13.90 -18.64
C ALA A 208 -5.10 14.71 -17.62
N PRO A 209 -5.32 16.02 -17.85
CA PRO A 209 -6.16 16.83 -16.98
C PRO A 209 -7.53 16.18 -16.74
N GLY A 210 -7.98 16.16 -15.49
CA GLY A 210 -9.27 15.56 -15.10
C GLY A 210 -9.32 14.02 -15.17
N SER A 211 -8.18 13.33 -15.33
CA SER A 211 -8.12 11.85 -15.28
C SER A 211 -8.53 11.30 -13.91
N VAL A 212 -8.20 12.03 -12.84
CA VAL A 212 -8.57 11.76 -11.46
C VAL A 212 -9.19 13.03 -10.88
N PRO A 213 -10.38 12.97 -10.26
CA PRO A 213 -10.98 14.14 -9.64
C PRO A 213 -10.17 14.57 -8.42
N SER A 214 -9.97 15.89 -8.29
CA SER A 214 -9.37 16.53 -7.13
C SER A 214 -10.24 16.39 -5.88
N ARG A 215 -9.65 16.69 -4.71
CA ARG A 215 -10.38 16.75 -3.44
C ARG A 215 -11.60 17.66 -3.54
N ASP A 216 -11.43 18.86 -4.09
CA ASP A 216 -12.48 19.87 -4.12
C ASP A 216 -13.59 19.52 -5.13
N GLU A 217 -13.24 18.94 -6.28
CA GLU A 217 -14.23 18.40 -7.23
C GLU A 217 -15.07 17.28 -6.60
N LEU A 218 -14.44 16.39 -5.84
CA LEU A 218 -15.17 15.34 -5.10
C LEU A 218 -16.09 15.94 -4.04
N LEU A 219 -15.62 16.89 -3.24
CA LEU A 219 -16.47 17.53 -2.22
C LEU A 219 -17.64 18.30 -2.85
N GLN A 220 -17.41 18.99 -3.97
CA GLN A 220 -18.46 19.68 -4.71
C GLN A 220 -19.49 18.71 -5.28
N LEU A 221 -19.05 17.56 -5.79
CA LEU A 221 -19.92 16.52 -6.32
C LEU A 221 -20.88 15.95 -5.26
N LEU A 222 -20.39 15.79 -4.03
CA LEU A 222 -21.13 15.21 -2.91
C LEU A 222 -22.14 16.20 -2.28
N GLY A 223 -21.96 17.50 -2.50
CA GLY A 223 -22.83 18.55 -1.98
C GLY A 223 -22.66 18.81 -0.47
N PRO A 224 -23.36 19.83 0.08
CA PRO A 224 -23.39 20.05 1.52
C PRO A 224 -24.04 18.86 2.24
N ARG A 225 -23.61 18.59 3.48
CA ARG A 225 -24.19 17.51 4.29
C ARG A 225 -25.70 17.68 4.39
N ALA A 226 -26.45 16.62 4.12
CA ALA A 226 -27.81 16.43 4.63
C ALA A 226 -27.76 15.87 6.04
#